data_AF-A0A9D8QUM9-F1
#
_entry.id   AF-A0A9D8QUM9-F1
#
_cell.length_a   1.000
_cell.length_b   1.000
_cell.length_c   1.000
_cell.angle_alpha   90.00
_cell.angle_beta   90.00
_cell.angle_gamma   90.00
#
_symmetry.space_group_name_H-M   'P 1'
#
loop_
_entity.id
_entity.type
_entity.pdbx_description
1 polymer ?
#
loop_
_entity_poly.entity_id
_entity_poly.type
_entity_poly.pdbx_seq_one_letter_code
_entity_poly.pdbx_strand_id
1 'polypeptide(L)'
;MLLRYVMLFACLLAIPSLQGAVFYRGSSTSGSAVYNYPPSEKRLYRGSSTSGSAIFTYEPGNTPRIYRGSSTSGETAYCFEYSGSLIRMYHGSSTSGSACYVWEHGSTPRIYRGSSTSGSAAYTLEYQGPLLRIYRGNGTSGSAIAVVEQWDEMPKPMLMFVVILLGE
;
A
#
# COMPACT_ATOMS: atom_id res chain seq x y z
N MET A 1 19.78 33.31 -38.32
CA MET A 1 20.28 33.23 -36.93
C MET A 1 19.51 32.11 -36.23
N LEU A 2 19.83 30.90 -36.67
CA LEU A 2 19.33 29.60 -36.24
C LEU A 2 20.44 29.05 -35.31
N LEU A 3 20.09 28.37 -34.22
CA LEU A 3 20.93 27.96 -33.06
C LEU A 3 20.88 28.93 -31.88
N ARG A 4 19.99 28.63 -30.90
CA ARG A 4 20.29 28.69 -29.45
C ARG A 4 19.11 28.37 -28.52
N TYR A 5 17.98 27.87 -29.02
CA TYR A 5 16.89 27.35 -28.18
C TYR A 5 16.67 25.84 -28.32
N VAL A 6 17.74 25.07 -28.55
CA VAL A 6 17.68 23.60 -28.70
C VAL A 6 18.28 22.85 -27.48
N MET A 7 18.77 23.53 -26.43
CA MET A 7 19.55 22.84 -25.38
C MET A 7 19.40 23.34 -23.93
N LEU A 8 18.21 23.72 -23.48
CA LEU A 8 17.88 23.81 -22.04
C LEU A 8 16.36 23.68 -21.93
N PHE A 9 15.77 22.52 -21.68
CA PHE A 9 16.00 21.68 -20.52
C PHE A 9 15.64 20.25 -20.91
N ALA A 10 16.64 19.41 -21.09
CA ALA A 10 16.51 17.97 -21.08
C ALA A 10 16.11 17.51 -19.67
N CYS A 11 14.91 17.87 -19.23
CA CYS A 11 14.18 17.13 -18.21
C CYS A 11 13.08 16.35 -18.93
N LEU A 12 13.55 15.55 -19.88
CA LEU A 12 12.96 14.29 -20.26
C LEU A 12 13.14 13.30 -19.09
N LEU A 13 12.73 13.67 -17.87
CA LEU A 13 12.56 12.70 -16.79
C LEU A 13 11.13 12.19 -16.93
N ALA A 14 11.03 11.13 -17.72
CA ALA A 14 10.02 10.09 -17.65
C ALA A 14 8.69 10.51 -17.00
N ILE A 15 7.69 10.78 -17.82
CA ILE A 15 6.30 10.63 -17.40
C ILE A 15 6.17 9.20 -16.83
N PRO A 16 5.49 9.04 -15.69
CA PRO A 16 4.44 8.05 -15.77
C PRO A 16 3.13 8.75 -15.47
N SER A 17 2.19 8.62 -16.40
CA SER A 17 0.79 8.52 -16.04
C SER A 17 0.65 7.24 -15.21
N LEU A 18 1.08 7.28 -13.95
CA LEU A 18 0.83 6.24 -12.95
C LEU A 18 -0.50 6.61 -12.36
N GLN A 19 -1.54 5.91 -12.78
CA GLN A 19 -2.92 6.15 -12.38
C GLN A 19 -3.22 5.25 -11.16
N GLY A 20 -2.31 5.19 -10.19
CA GLY A 20 -2.30 4.17 -9.13
C GLY A 20 -1.20 4.28 -8.09
N ALA A 21 -1.40 3.63 -6.95
CA ALA A 21 -0.53 3.74 -5.79
C ALA A 21 0.85 3.10 -6.02
N VAL A 22 1.92 3.83 -5.68
CA VAL A 22 3.31 3.39 -5.89
C VAL A 22 4.08 3.41 -4.58
N PHE A 23 4.78 2.32 -4.29
CA PHE A 23 5.46 2.10 -3.02
C PHE A 23 6.96 2.19 -3.21
N TYR A 24 7.62 3.01 -2.42
CA TYR A 24 9.06 3.17 -2.40
C TYR A 24 9.61 2.79 -1.03
N ARG A 25 10.81 2.21 -1.00
CA ARG A 25 11.51 1.91 0.27
C ARG A 25 12.23 3.17 0.79
N GLY A 26 12.20 3.36 2.10
CA GLY A 26 12.82 4.49 2.79
C GLY A 26 11.93 5.74 2.81
N SER A 27 12.55 6.91 2.98
CA SER A 27 11.87 8.20 3.18
C SER A 27 11.70 9.05 1.91
N SER A 28 12.05 8.53 0.73
CA SER A 28 12.07 9.26 -0.54
C SER A 28 11.39 8.47 -1.66
N THR A 29 10.82 9.17 -2.64
CA THR A 29 10.26 8.61 -3.87
C THR A 29 11.25 8.58 -5.03
N SER A 30 12.48 9.08 -4.82
CA SER A 30 13.53 9.14 -5.85
C SER A 30 14.18 7.78 -6.18
N GLY A 31 13.80 6.71 -5.48
CA GLY A 31 14.32 5.36 -5.68
C GLY A 31 13.47 4.54 -6.64
N SER A 32 13.84 3.27 -6.83
CA SER A 32 12.99 2.32 -7.55
C SER A 32 11.77 1.95 -6.71
N ALA A 33 10.60 1.96 -7.33
CA ALA A 33 9.39 1.45 -6.73
C ALA A 33 9.55 -0.05 -6.39
N VAL A 34 9.05 -0.45 -5.23
CA VAL A 34 8.99 -1.83 -4.75
C VAL A 34 7.70 -2.50 -5.24
N TYR A 35 6.59 -1.76 -5.20
CA TYR A 35 5.29 -2.22 -5.65
C TYR A 35 4.54 -1.12 -6.41
N ASN A 36 3.63 -1.56 -7.26
CA ASN A 36 2.71 -0.71 -7.99
C ASN A 36 1.30 -1.34 -7.94
N TYR A 37 0.30 -0.52 -7.61
CA TYR A 37 -1.11 -0.90 -7.60
C TYR A 37 -1.91 0.02 -8.54
N PRO A 38 -2.17 -0.42 -9.79
CA PRO A 38 -3.18 0.20 -10.65
C PRO A 38 -4.61 -0.12 -10.14
N PRO A 39 -5.40 0.86 -9.67
CA PRO A 39 -6.76 0.68 -9.17
C PRO A 39 -7.73 0.17 -10.24
N SER A 40 -7.47 0.49 -11.51
CA SER A 40 -8.25 0.00 -12.66
C SER A 40 -8.20 -1.53 -12.78
N GLU A 41 -7.11 -2.16 -12.35
CA GLU A 41 -6.92 -3.61 -12.41
C GLU A 41 -7.10 -4.30 -11.06
N LYS A 42 -7.05 -3.54 -9.96
CA LYS A 42 -7.09 -4.04 -8.57
C LYS A 42 -6.05 -5.12 -8.28
N ARG A 43 -4.85 -4.94 -8.83
CA ARG A 43 -3.76 -5.90 -8.78
C ARG A 43 -2.49 -5.26 -8.26
N LEU A 44 -1.71 -6.00 -7.49
CA LEU A 44 -0.39 -5.58 -7.02
C LEU A 44 0.68 -6.20 -7.91
N TYR A 45 1.59 -5.36 -8.37
CA TYR A 45 2.74 -5.75 -9.16
C TYR A 45 4.02 -5.47 -8.38
N ARG A 46 5.08 -6.24 -8.68
CA ARG A 46 6.43 -5.98 -8.18
C ARG A 46 7.12 -4.96 -9.07
N GLY A 47 7.76 -3.97 -8.46
CA GLY A 47 8.44 -2.89 -9.17
C GLY A 47 7.48 -1.79 -9.63
N SER A 48 7.97 -0.96 -10.55
CA SER A 48 7.18 0.12 -11.17
C SER A 48 6.32 -0.34 -12.36
N SER A 49 6.59 -1.52 -12.94
CA SER A 49 5.89 -2.01 -14.12
C SER A 49 4.65 -2.82 -13.78
N THR A 50 3.58 -2.63 -14.57
CA THR A 50 2.35 -3.44 -14.53
C THR A 50 2.29 -4.48 -15.67
N SER A 51 3.31 -4.55 -16.52
CA SER A 51 3.34 -5.46 -17.69
C SER A 51 3.60 -6.93 -17.35
N GLY A 52 3.90 -7.25 -16.08
CA GLY A 52 4.18 -8.60 -15.60
C GLY A 52 2.96 -9.32 -15.03
N SER A 53 3.20 -10.45 -14.35
CA SER A 53 2.16 -11.10 -13.56
C SER A 53 1.96 -10.38 -12.23
N ALA A 54 0.71 -10.16 -11.85
CA ALA A 54 0.38 -9.64 -10.54
C ALA A 54 0.77 -10.66 -9.46
N ILE A 55 1.30 -10.17 -8.35
CA ILE A 55 1.63 -11.00 -7.19
C ILE A 55 0.42 -11.20 -6.28
N PHE A 56 -0.52 -10.25 -6.29
CA PHE A 56 -1.76 -10.33 -5.53
C PHE A 56 -2.91 -9.64 -6.27
N THR A 57 -4.12 -10.15 -6.07
CA THR A 57 -5.36 -9.56 -6.61
C THR A 57 -6.29 -9.20 -5.46
N TYR A 58 -6.82 -7.98 -5.49
CA TYR A 58 -7.80 -7.48 -4.53
C TYR A 58 -9.22 -7.61 -5.09
N GLU A 59 -10.08 -8.30 -4.35
CA GLU A 59 -11.50 -8.42 -4.64
C GLU A 59 -12.31 -7.66 -3.58
N PRO A 60 -13.04 -6.59 -3.95
CA PRO A 60 -13.93 -5.92 -3.02
C PRO A 60 -15.18 -6.76 -2.72
N GLY A 61 -15.90 -6.40 -1.67
CA GLY A 61 -17.17 -7.04 -1.30
C GLY A 61 -17.50 -6.81 0.16
N ASN A 62 -18.54 -7.48 0.67
CA ASN A 62 -18.92 -7.43 2.09
C ASN A 62 -17.78 -7.92 3.00
N THR A 63 -17.05 -8.93 2.52
CA THR A 63 -15.81 -9.41 3.12
C THR A 63 -14.73 -9.29 2.04
N PRO A 64 -13.99 -8.17 1.96
CA PRO A 64 -12.94 -8.02 0.96
C PRO A 64 -11.88 -9.09 1.10
N ARG A 65 -11.23 -9.42 -0.02
CA ARG A 65 -10.29 -10.53 -0.11
C ARG A 65 -9.05 -10.15 -0.91
N ILE A 66 -7.93 -10.75 -0.54
CA ILE A 66 -6.70 -10.75 -1.32
C ILE A 66 -6.38 -12.19 -1.70
N TYR A 67 -6.16 -12.41 -2.98
CA TYR A 67 -5.76 -13.69 -3.57
C TYR A 67 -4.30 -13.63 -3.99
N ARG A 68 -3.60 -14.77 -3.93
CA ARG A 68 -2.24 -14.88 -4.49
C ARG A 68 -2.31 -14.94 -6.01
N GLY A 69 -1.46 -14.17 -6.68
CA GLY A 69 -1.39 -14.11 -8.14
C GLY A 69 -2.44 -13.19 -8.79
N SER A 70 -2.67 -13.41 -10.09
CA SER A 70 -3.47 -12.53 -10.97
C SER A 70 -4.97 -12.86 -11.03
N SER A 71 -5.44 -13.92 -10.36
CA SER A 71 -6.83 -14.35 -10.42
C SER A 71 -7.46 -14.53 -9.04
N THR A 72 -8.79 -14.42 -8.99
CA THR A 72 -9.61 -14.68 -7.81
C THR A 72 -10.06 -16.14 -7.71
N SER A 73 -9.60 -17.00 -8.62
CA SER A 73 -9.94 -18.42 -8.65
C SER A 73 -9.07 -19.28 -7.72
N GLY A 74 -8.00 -18.72 -7.16
CA GLY A 74 -7.12 -19.41 -6.21
C GLY A 74 -7.61 -19.33 -4.77
N GLU A 75 -6.80 -19.86 -3.85
CA GLU A 75 -7.07 -19.72 -2.42
C GLU A 75 -6.90 -18.26 -1.96
N THR A 76 -7.86 -17.79 -1.17
CA THR A 76 -7.78 -16.50 -0.49
C THR A 76 -6.56 -16.49 0.44
N ALA A 77 -5.66 -15.54 0.24
CA ALA A 77 -4.53 -15.33 1.15
C ALA A 77 -5.00 -14.68 2.45
N TYR A 78 -5.83 -13.63 2.32
CA TYR A 78 -6.36 -12.87 3.44
C TYR A 78 -7.77 -12.36 3.16
N CYS A 79 -8.55 -12.23 4.22
CA CYS A 79 -9.85 -11.58 4.18
C CYS A 79 -9.94 -10.49 5.26
N PHE A 80 -10.90 -9.59 5.08
CA PHE A 80 -11.02 -8.38 5.88
C PHE A 80 -12.42 -8.15 6.42
N GLU A 81 -12.49 -7.57 7.61
CA GLU A 81 -13.73 -7.12 8.25
C GLU A 81 -13.63 -5.63 8.57
N TYR A 82 -14.70 -4.88 8.31
CA TYR A 82 -14.85 -3.50 8.75
C TYR A 82 -15.71 -3.43 10.01
N SER A 83 -15.26 -2.68 11.01
CA SER A 83 -15.98 -2.46 12.25
C SER A 83 -15.72 -1.03 12.76
N GLY A 84 -16.60 -0.10 12.39
CA GLY A 84 -16.42 1.33 12.72
C GLY A 84 -15.12 1.91 12.17
N SER A 85 -14.24 2.39 13.06
CA SER A 85 -12.91 2.91 12.72
C SER A 85 -11.84 1.83 12.53
N LEU A 86 -12.20 0.55 12.59
CA LEU A 86 -11.26 -0.56 12.54
C LEU A 86 -11.42 -1.38 11.25
N ILE A 87 -10.29 -1.82 10.71
CA ILE A 87 -10.19 -2.87 9.69
C ILE A 87 -9.40 -4.02 10.29
N ARG A 88 -9.98 -5.22 10.28
CA ARG A 88 -9.34 -6.43 10.77
C ARG A 88 -8.91 -7.29 9.60
N MET A 89 -7.71 -7.84 9.67
CA MET A 89 -7.14 -8.73 8.65
C MET A 89 -7.01 -10.14 9.22
N TYR A 90 -7.46 -11.13 8.46
CA TYR A 90 -7.46 -12.53 8.83
C TYR A 90 -6.76 -13.35 7.76
N HIS A 91 -6.07 -14.41 8.17
CA HIS A 91 -5.53 -15.39 7.23
C HIS A 91 -6.66 -16.21 6.59
N GLY A 92 -6.55 -16.47 5.29
CA GLY A 92 -7.51 -17.29 4.57
C GLY A 92 -8.80 -16.56 4.24
N SER A 93 -9.91 -17.30 4.24
CA SER A 93 -11.21 -16.86 3.72
C SER A 93 -12.27 -16.54 4.80
N SER A 94 -11.96 -16.73 6.08
CA SER A 94 -12.92 -16.60 7.19
C SER A 94 -12.50 -15.54 8.22
N THR A 95 -13.49 -14.84 8.76
CA THR A 95 -13.34 -13.87 9.87
C THR A 95 -13.65 -14.48 11.24
N SER A 96 -13.99 -15.78 11.30
CA SER A 96 -14.40 -16.46 12.54
C SER A 96 -13.27 -16.71 13.55
N GLY A 97 -12.04 -16.29 13.25
CA GLY A 97 -10.85 -16.47 14.08
C GLY A 97 -10.35 -15.18 14.73
N SER A 98 -9.11 -15.21 15.20
CA SER A 98 -8.41 -13.98 15.62
C SER A 98 -7.80 -13.28 14.41
N ALA A 99 -7.91 -11.95 14.37
CA ALA A 99 -7.24 -11.15 13.37
C ALA A 99 -5.72 -11.23 13.58
N CYS A 100 -4.95 -11.30 12.49
CA CYS A 100 -3.49 -11.23 12.56
C CYS A 100 -3.01 -9.78 12.70
N TYR A 101 -3.78 -8.83 12.19
CA TYR A 101 -3.53 -7.40 12.33
C TYR A 101 -4.86 -6.64 12.43
N VAL A 102 -4.83 -5.49 13.12
CA VAL A 102 -5.91 -4.51 13.13
C VAL A 102 -5.36 -3.16 12.72
N TRP A 103 -6.02 -2.52 11.75
CA TRP A 103 -5.80 -1.14 11.42
C TRP A 103 -6.88 -0.27 12.06
N GLU A 104 -6.47 0.61 12.97
CA GLU A 104 -7.25 1.75 13.42
C GLU A 104 -7.04 2.95 12.48
N HIS A 105 -8.06 3.28 11.69
CA HIS A 105 -8.00 4.45 10.80
C HIS A 105 -8.48 5.71 11.52
N GLY A 106 -7.86 6.85 11.20
CA GLY A 106 -8.08 8.12 11.89
C GLY A 106 -7.09 9.20 11.43
N SER A 107 -6.91 10.25 12.23
CA SER A 107 -5.95 11.34 11.95
C SER A 107 -4.49 10.87 11.97
N THR A 108 -4.17 9.91 12.84
CA THR A 108 -2.89 9.21 12.87
C THR A 108 -3.14 7.70 12.78
N PRO A 109 -3.31 7.15 11.57
CA PRO A 109 -3.65 5.75 11.41
C PRO A 109 -2.54 4.83 11.92
N ARG A 110 -2.94 3.71 12.55
CA ARG A 110 -2.01 2.76 13.17
C ARG A 110 -2.40 1.32 12.89
N ILE A 111 -1.41 0.49 12.61
CA ILE A 111 -1.59 -0.94 12.41
C ILE A 111 -0.95 -1.68 13.59
N TYR A 112 -1.74 -2.51 14.26
CA TYR A 112 -1.36 -3.30 15.42
C TYR A 112 -1.31 -4.78 15.06
N ARG A 113 -0.40 -5.53 15.70
CA ARG A 113 -0.35 -7.00 15.59
C ARG A 113 -1.45 -7.62 16.46
N GLY A 114 -2.06 -8.69 15.96
CA GLY A 114 -3.16 -9.38 16.61
C GLY A 114 -4.50 -8.66 16.47
N SER A 115 -5.44 -8.96 17.36
CA SER A 115 -6.84 -8.50 17.31
C SER A 115 -7.15 -7.21 18.08
N SER A 116 -6.16 -6.56 18.71
CA SER A 116 -6.36 -5.44 19.64
C SER A 116 -5.53 -4.21 19.26
N THR A 117 -6.04 -3.03 19.62
CA THR A 117 -5.36 -1.73 19.51
C THR A 117 -4.74 -1.25 20.83
N SER A 118 -4.87 -2.03 21.92
CA SER A 118 -4.41 -1.63 23.27
C SER A 118 -2.89 -1.67 23.47
N GLY A 119 -2.13 -2.16 22.49
CA GLY A 119 -0.68 -2.33 22.56
C GLY A 119 0.10 -1.26 21.78
N SER A 120 1.40 -1.53 21.61
CA SER A 120 2.22 -0.74 20.69
C SER A 120 1.85 -1.05 19.24
N ALA A 121 1.66 -0.01 18.43
CA ALA A 121 1.49 -0.17 16.99
C ALA A 121 2.73 -0.80 16.38
N ALA A 122 2.51 -1.72 15.42
CA ALA A 122 3.57 -2.24 14.57
C ALA A 122 3.99 -1.19 13.52
N TYR A 123 3.02 -0.42 13.03
CA TYR A 123 3.24 0.65 12.07
C TYR A 123 2.38 1.88 12.39
N THR A 124 2.96 3.06 12.20
CA THR A 124 2.25 4.35 12.19
C THR A 124 2.30 4.92 10.78
N LEU A 125 1.16 5.39 10.31
CA LEU A 125 0.98 6.00 9.00
C LEU A 125 0.82 7.51 9.17
N GLU A 126 1.47 8.28 8.33
CA GLU A 126 1.40 9.74 8.34
C GLU A 126 1.06 10.27 6.95
N TYR A 127 -0.09 10.93 6.85
CA TYR A 127 -0.52 11.58 5.63
C TYR A 127 0.18 12.93 5.47
N GLN A 128 0.91 13.11 4.37
CA GLN A 128 1.61 14.34 4.04
C GLN A 128 1.26 14.80 2.62
N GLY A 129 0.05 15.36 2.46
CA GLY A 129 -0.48 15.76 1.16
C GLY A 129 -0.61 14.57 0.22
N PRO A 130 0.06 14.55 -0.96
CA PRO A 130 -0.05 13.45 -1.92
C PRO A 130 0.72 12.19 -1.50
N LEU A 131 1.51 12.27 -0.42
CA LEU A 131 2.33 11.16 0.07
C LEU A 131 1.76 10.58 1.35
N LEU A 132 1.89 9.27 1.50
CA LEU A 132 1.74 8.57 2.76
C LEU A 132 3.11 8.04 3.18
N ARG A 133 3.52 8.37 4.40
CA ARG A 133 4.75 7.82 5.01
C ARG A 133 4.40 6.73 5.99
N ILE A 134 5.18 5.66 5.93
CA ILE A 134 5.01 4.47 6.78
C ILE A 134 6.20 4.41 7.72
N TYR A 135 5.93 4.38 9.02
CA TYR A 135 6.93 4.28 10.07
C TYR A 135 6.73 2.98 10.84
N ARG A 136 7.84 2.40 11.33
CA ARG A 136 7.79 1.24 12.21
C ARG A 136 7.56 1.71 13.66
N GLY A 137 6.65 1.06 14.37
CA GLY A 137 6.33 1.37 15.77
C GLY A 137 5.22 2.43 15.92
N ASN A 138 5.18 3.06 17.10
CA ASN A 138 4.12 3.99 17.51
C ASN A 138 4.27 5.43 16.99
N GLY A 139 5.47 5.82 16.59
CA GLY A 139 5.82 7.22 16.31
C GLY A 139 6.20 7.46 14.86
N THR A 140 6.24 8.74 14.50
CA THR A 140 6.78 9.23 13.22
C THR A 140 8.17 9.87 13.39
N SER A 141 8.73 9.79 14.61
CA SER A 141 10.08 10.25 14.91
C SER A 141 11.11 9.31 14.30
N GLY A 142 11.70 9.70 13.17
CA GLY A 142 12.74 8.94 12.49
C GLY A 142 12.56 8.92 10.98
N SER A 143 13.25 8.00 10.32
CA SER A 143 13.06 7.77 8.89
C SER A 143 11.87 6.86 8.64
N ALA A 144 11.05 7.20 7.64
CA ALA A 144 10.02 6.30 7.16
C ALA A 144 10.68 5.04 6.55
N ILE A 145 10.06 3.89 6.75
CA ILE A 145 10.49 2.64 6.13
C ILE A 145 10.02 2.54 4.68
N ALA A 146 8.96 3.27 4.35
CA ALA A 146 8.42 3.38 3.00
C ALA A 146 7.64 4.68 2.82
N VAL A 147 7.56 5.12 1.57
CA VAL A 147 6.69 6.20 1.10
C VAL A 147 5.77 5.66 0.01
N VAL A 148 4.52 6.11 0.03
CA VAL A 148 3.51 5.74 -0.95
C VAL A 148 3.00 7.01 -1.64
N GLU A 149 3.06 7.03 -2.96
CA GLU A 149 2.39 8.04 -3.80
C GLU A 149 0.98 7.56 -4.14
N GLN A 150 0.00 8.48 -4.25
CA GLN A 150 -1.37 8.20 -4.68
C GLN A 150 -2.06 7.11 -3.84
N TRP A 151 -1.77 7.10 -2.55
CA TRP A 151 -2.26 6.09 -1.60
C TRP A 151 -3.78 6.10 -1.46
N ASP A 152 -4.41 7.24 -1.74
CA ASP A 152 -5.85 7.51 -1.65
C ASP A 152 -6.65 6.78 -2.74
N GLU A 153 -6.03 6.44 -3.86
CA GLU A 153 -6.66 5.63 -4.90
C GLU A 153 -6.70 4.14 -4.55
N MET A 154 -5.98 3.71 -3.51
CA MET A 154 -5.90 2.31 -3.11
C MET A 154 -6.87 1.98 -1.97
N PRO A 155 -7.62 0.85 -2.07
CA PRO A 155 -8.47 0.39 -0.99
C PRO A 155 -7.68 0.16 0.30
N LYS A 156 -8.22 0.64 1.43
CA LYS A 156 -7.57 0.48 2.75
C LYS A 156 -7.17 -0.98 3.08
N PRO A 157 -7.96 -2.04 2.80
CA PRO A 157 -7.51 -3.42 3.03
C PRO A 157 -6.23 -3.77 2.25
N MET A 158 -6.13 -3.30 1.01
CA MET A 158 -4.94 -3.50 0.20
C MET A 158 -3.77 -2.68 0.73
N LEU A 159 -4.01 -1.45 1.19
CA LEU A 159 -2.98 -0.63 1.83
C LEU A 159 -2.41 -1.27 3.08
N MET A 160 -3.30 -1.75 3.95
CA MET A 160 -2.93 -2.48 5.16
C MET A 160 -2.01 -3.66 4.82
N PHE A 161 -2.41 -4.46 3.83
CA PHE A 161 -1.66 -5.63 3.39
C PHE A 161 -0.27 -5.26 2.86
N VAL A 162 -0.17 -4.24 1.99
CA VAL A 162 1.12 -3.82 1.43
C VAL A 162 2.03 -3.23 2.49
N VAL A 163 1.50 -2.47 3.46
CA VAL A 163 2.28 -1.96 4.60
C VAL A 163 2.92 -3.11 5.37
N ILE A 164 2.16 -4.18 5.63
CA ILE A 164 2.67 -5.37 6.33
C ILE A 164 3.75 -6.06 5.49
N LEU A 165 3.52 -6.26 4.20
CA LEU A 165 4.51 -6.84 3.28
C LEU A 165 5.83 -6.06 3.22
N LEU A 166 5.78 -4.72 3.33
CA LEU A 166 6.97 -3.87 3.31
C LEU A 166 7.76 -3.90 4.62
N GLY A 167 7.07 -4.21 5.73
CA GLY A 167 7.63 -4.14 7.06
C GLY A 167 8.09 -5.47 7.65
N GLU A 168 7.67 -6.60 7.06
CA GLU A 168 8.19 -7.96 7.33
C GLU A 168 9.53 -8.20 6.60
#